data_AF-A0A931QXI4-F1
#
_entry.id   AF-A0A931QXI4-F1
#
_cell.length_a   1.000
_cell.length_b   1.000
_cell.length_c   1.000
_cell.angle_alpha   90.00
_cell.angle_beta   90.00
_cell.angle_gamma   90.00
#
_symmetry.space_group_name_H-M   'P 1'
#
loop_
_entity.id
_entity.type
_entity.pdbx_description
1 polymer ?
#
loop_
_entity_poly.entity_id
_entity_poly.type
_entity_poly.pdbx_seq_one_letter_code
_entity_poly.pdbx_strand_id
1 'polypeptide(L)'
;AYPAEIFMGDVGSLALGGAIATVAVIIKQELLLPFIGGIFVVEALSVILQVGSYKLRGKRIFKMAPIHHHFELLGWKESKIIARFWIAALVFALFALTTLKLR
;
A
#
# COMPACT_ATOMS: atom_id res chain seq x y z
N ALA A 1 10.60 15.08 2.62
CA ALA A 1 11.08 16.04 1.60
C ALA A 1 10.18 15.93 0.39
N TYR A 2 9.58 17.05 -0.03
CA TYR A 2 8.91 17.25 -1.31
C TYR A 2 9.43 18.62 -1.80
N PRO A 3 9.76 18.81 -3.08
CA PRO A 3 9.60 17.88 -4.22
C PRO A 3 10.63 16.75 -4.22
N ALA A 4 10.33 15.64 -4.90
CA ALA A 4 11.29 14.55 -5.10
C ALA A 4 12.34 14.95 -6.15
N GLU A 5 13.61 14.68 -5.86
CA GLU A 5 14.72 14.93 -6.79
C GLU A 5 14.93 13.76 -7.76
N ILE A 6 14.62 12.54 -7.32
CA ILE A 6 14.80 11.30 -8.09
C ILE A 6 13.57 10.40 -7.87
N PHE A 7 13.12 9.74 -8.94
CA PHE A 7 12.07 8.73 -8.90
C PHE A 7 12.65 7.32 -8.80
N MET A 8 12.01 6.48 -8.00
CA MET A 8 12.44 5.09 -7.77
C MET A 8 12.37 4.21 -9.04
N GLY A 9 11.35 4.44 -9.88
CA GLY A 9 11.09 3.64 -11.08
C GLY A 9 10.72 2.18 -10.80
N ASP A 10 10.52 1.42 -11.87
CA ASP A 10 10.12 0.01 -11.80
C ASP A 10 11.23 -0.88 -11.26
N VAL A 11 12.49 -0.50 -11.50
CA VAL A 11 13.66 -1.22 -10.98
C VAL A 11 13.65 -1.26 -9.45
N GLY A 12 13.39 -0.12 -8.81
CA GLY A 12 13.31 -0.07 -7.34
C GLY A 12 12.02 -0.67 -6.80
N SER A 13 10.86 -0.35 -7.40
CA SER A 13 9.56 -0.81 -6.90
C SER A 13 9.42 -2.33 -6.93
N LEU A 14 9.76 -2.97 -8.05
CA LEU A 14 9.66 -4.42 -8.23
C LEU A 14 10.71 -5.16 -7.41
N ALA A 15 11.95 -4.64 -7.34
CA ALA A 15 13.00 -5.25 -6.53
C ALA A 15 12.64 -5.24 -5.04
N LEU A 16 12.14 -4.11 -4.51
CA LEU A 16 11.74 -4.01 -3.09
C LEU A 16 10.56 -4.93 -2.78
N GLY A 17 9.53 -4.94 -3.64
CA GLY A 17 8.38 -5.84 -3.47
C GLY A 17 8.79 -7.31 -3.49
N GLY A 18 9.61 -7.71 -4.47
CA GLY A 18 10.11 -9.08 -4.59
C GLY A 18 11.01 -9.49 -3.43
N ALA A 19 11.87 -8.59 -2.94
CA ALA A 19 12.74 -8.85 -1.80
C ALA A 19 11.94 -9.08 -0.52
N ILE A 20 10.96 -8.22 -0.22
CA ILE A 20 10.09 -8.36 0.97
C ILE A 20 9.30 -9.67 0.91
N ALA A 21 8.72 -9.99 -0.25
CA ALA A 21 8.00 -11.25 -0.45
C ALA A 21 8.89 -12.48 -0.25
N THR A 22 10.10 -12.45 -0.82
CA THR A 22 11.07 -13.55 -0.70
C THR A 22 11.48 -13.76 0.76
N VAL A 23 11.78 -12.68 1.49
CA VAL A 23 12.11 -12.76 2.92
C VAL A 23 10.97 -13.40 3.71
N ALA A 24 9.73 -12.97 3.49
CA ALA A 24 8.56 -13.51 4.19
C ALA A 24 8.37 -15.02 3.97
N VAL A 25 8.64 -15.51 2.76
CA VAL A 25 8.59 -16.95 2.43
C VAL A 25 9.73 -17.71 3.10
N ILE A 26 10.96 -17.17 3.10
CA ILE A 26 12.13 -17.81 3.72
C ILE A 26 11.91 -18.01 5.22
N ILE A 27 11.34 -17.01 5.91
CA ILE A 27 11.06 -17.10 7.35
C ILE A 27 9.74 -17.85 7.67
N LYS A 28 9.02 -18.33 6.66
CA LYS A 28 7.70 -18.99 6.78
C LYS A 28 6.66 -18.14 7.53
N GLN A 29 6.67 -16.84 7.26
CA GLN A 29 5.72 -15.86 7.81
C GLN A 29 4.94 -15.18 6.68
N GLU A 30 4.43 -15.98 5.75
CA GLU A 30 3.70 -15.51 4.57
C GLU A 30 2.41 -14.79 4.97
N LEU A 31 1.75 -15.28 6.02
CA LEU A 31 0.52 -14.69 6.55
C LEU A 31 0.74 -13.31 7.19
N LEU A 32 1.97 -12.96 7.59
CA LEU A 32 2.28 -11.63 8.11
C LEU A 32 2.46 -10.58 7.00
N LEU A 33 2.76 -11.01 5.78
CA LEU A 33 3.06 -10.11 4.67
C LEU A 33 1.90 -9.14 4.33
N PRO A 34 0.62 -9.57 4.29
CA PRO A 34 -0.49 -8.66 4.08
C PRO A 34 -0.68 -7.65 5.22
N PHE A 35 -0.26 -7.99 6.45
CA PHE A 35 -0.35 -7.07 7.58
C PHE A 35 0.78 -6.06 7.55
N ILE A 36 2.04 -6.50 7.40
CA ILE A 36 3.20 -5.60 7.31
C ILE A 36 3.09 -4.69 6.08
N GLY A 37 2.68 -5.26 4.94
CA GLY A 37 2.41 -4.55 3.69
C GLY A 37 0.99 -3.99 3.59
N GLY A 38 0.27 -3.80 4.70
CA GLY A 38 -1.16 -3.46 4.70
C GLY A 38 -1.52 -2.28 3.81
N ILE A 39 -0.69 -1.23 3.78
CA ILE A 39 -0.91 -0.09 2.88
C ILE A 39 -0.78 -0.47 1.40
N PHE A 40 0.19 -1.31 1.03
CA PHE A 40 0.37 -1.81 -0.33
C PHE A 40 -0.82 -2.69 -0.76
N VAL A 41 -1.33 -3.51 0.16
CA VAL A 41 -2.53 -4.33 -0.07
C VAL A 41 -3.76 -3.44 -0.30
N VAL A 42 -3.97 -2.42 0.53
CA VAL A 42 -5.08 -1.47 0.36
C VAL A 42 -5.00 -0.74 -0.97
N GLU A 43 -3.81 -0.31 -1.38
CA GLU A 43 -3.59 0.31 -2.69
C GLU A 43 -3.96 -0.63 -3.85
N ALA A 44 -3.46 -1.87 -3.83
CA ALA A 44 -3.79 -2.87 -4.83
C ALA A 44 -5.29 -3.21 -4.86
N LEU A 45 -5.91 -3.39 -3.69
CA LEU A 45 -7.34 -3.64 -3.55
C LEU A 45 -8.18 -2.47 -4.09
N SER A 46 -7.75 -1.23 -3.89
CA SER A 46 -8.45 -0.06 -4.42
C SER A 46 -8.52 -0.09 -5.95
N VAL A 47 -7.44 -0.52 -6.62
CA VAL A 47 -7.38 -0.68 -8.07
C VAL A 47 -8.25 -1.85 -8.53
N ILE A 48 -8.17 -3.01 -7.87
CA ILE A 48 -8.98 -4.19 -8.20
C ILE A 48 -10.48 -3.86 -8.10
N LEU A 49 -10.90 -3.21 -7.01
CA LEU A 49 -12.29 -2.80 -6.80
C LEU A 49 -12.73 -1.76 -7.84
N GLN A 50 -11.89 -0.77 -8.13
CA GLN A 50 -12.19 0.26 -9.12
C GLN A 50 -12.36 -0.33 -10.51
N VAL A 51 -11.41 -1.16 -10.96
CA VAL A 51 -11.45 -1.81 -12.28
C VAL A 51 -12.62 -2.79 -12.35
N GLY A 52 -12.84 -3.59 -11.30
CA GLY A 52 -13.97 -4.51 -11.20
C GLY A 52 -15.31 -3.79 -11.32
N SER A 53 -15.50 -2.69 -10.59
CA SER A 53 -16.72 -1.88 -10.66
C SER A 53 -16.92 -1.24 -12.02
N TYR A 54 -15.86 -0.73 -12.65
CA TYR A 54 -15.96 -0.13 -13.97
C TYR A 54 -16.32 -1.17 -15.04
N LYS A 55 -15.74 -2.38 -14.97
CA LYS A 55 -16.06 -3.47 -15.89
C LYS A 55 -17.48 -4.03 -15.70
N LEU A 56 -17.97 -4.14 -14.47
CA LEU A 56 -19.27 -4.75 -14.17
C LEU A 56 -20.44 -3.77 -14.22
N ARG A 57 -20.23 -2.54 -13.76
CA ARG A 57 -21.31 -1.54 -13.55
C ARG A 57 -21.10 -0.25 -14.34
N GLY A 58 -19.94 -0.06 -14.98
CA GLY A 58 -19.58 1.20 -15.65
C GLY A 58 -19.41 2.39 -14.69
N LYS A 59 -19.37 2.14 -13.38
CA LYS A 59 -19.33 3.18 -12.34
C LYS A 59 -18.04 3.12 -11.55
N ARG A 60 -17.47 4.30 -11.27
CA ARG A 60 -16.29 4.46 -10.42
C ARG A 60 -16.70 4.45 -8.93
N ILE A 61 -15.95 3.76 -8.08
CA ILE A 61 -16.17 3.74 -6.62
C ILE A 61 -15.36 4.86 -5.97
N PHE A 62 -14.10 4.99 -6.36
CA PHE A 62 -13.21 6.07 -5.95
C PHE A 62 -13.15 7.14 -7.03
N LYS A 63 -12.87 8.39 -6.66
CA LYS A 63 -12.60 9.49 -7.61
C LYS A 63 -11.48 9.11 -8.59
N MET A 64 -10.44 8.45 -8.09
CA MET A 64 -9.33 7.86 -8.84
C MET A 64 -8.76 6.70 -8.03
N ALA A 65 -8.21 5.70 -8.71
CA ALA A 65 -7.41 4.64 -8.11
C ALA A 65 -6.01 4.72 -8.71
N PRO A 66 -4.92 4.48 -7.94
CA PRO A 66 -4.91 3.98 -6.55
C PRO A 66 -5.39 4.99 -5.48
N ILE A 67 -5.53 4.56 -4.22
CA ILE A 67 -6.29 5.29 -3.18
C ILE A 67 -5.60 6.60 -2.76
N HIS A 68 -4.28 6.75 -2.90
CA HIS A 68 -3.63 8.03 -2.63
C HIS A 68 -4.15 9.15 -3.55
N HIS A 69 -4.34 8.88 -4.85
CA HIS A 69 -4.92 9.85 -5.79
C HIS A 69 -6.37 10.20 -5.46
N HIS A 70 -7.12 9.27 -4.85
CA HIS A 70 -8.45 9.59 -4.33
C HIS A 70 -8.39 10.73 -3.30
N PHE A 71 -7.42 10.70 -2.39
CA PHE A 71 -7.22 11.75 -1.39
C PHE A 71 -6.67 13.06 -1.97
N GLU A 72 -5.83 12.99 -3.00
CA GLU A 72 -5.39 14.19 -3.74
C GLU A 72 -6.57 14.91 -4.37
N LEU A 73 -7.49 14.17 -5.01
CA LEU A 73 -8.73 14.72 -5.58
C LEU A 73 -9.77 15.14 -4.53
N LEU A 74 -9.54 14.82 -3.26
CA LEU A 74 -10.29 15.39 -2.12
C LEU A 74 -9.65 16.68 -1.59
N GLY A 75 -8.56 17.15 -2.22
CA GLY A 75 -7.85 18.39 -1.87
C GLY A 75 -6.78 18.22 -0.81
N TRP A 76 -6.34 16.99 -0.50
CA TRP A 76 -5.22 16.80 0.43
C TRP A 76 -3.90 17.09 -0.29
N LYS A 77 -3.00 17.79 0.40
CA LYS A 77 -1.62 17.97 -0.07
C LYS A 77 -0.89 16.63 -0.05
N GLU A 78 -0.08 16.36 -1.06
CA GLU A 78 0.70 15.12 -1.20
C GLU A 78 1.51 14.79 0.06
N SER A 79 2.23 15.77 0.62
CA SER A 79 3.00 15.60 1.86
C SER A 79 2.14 15.15 3.06
N LYS A 80 0.88 15.60 3.13
CA LYS A 80 -0.07 15.18 4.17
C LYS A 80 -0.55 13.75 3.96
N ILE A 81 -0.70 13.33 2.71
CA ILE A 81 -1.09 11.95 2.37
C ILE A 81 0.04 11.00 2.74
N ILE A 82 1.28 11.31 2.31
CA ILE A 82 2.48 10.52 2.62
C ILE A 82 2.64 10.35 4.14
N ALA A 83 2.55 11.44 4.90
CA ALA A 83 2.67 11.39 6.35
C ALA A 83 1.60 10.50 7.00
N ARG A 84 0.34 10.57 6.54
CA ARG A 84 -0.75 9.72 7.05
C ARG A 84 -0.57 8.26 6.68
N PHE A 85 -0.04 7.99 5.49
CA PHE A 85 0.22 6.63 5.02
C PHE A 85 1.37 6.00 5.81
N TRP A 86 2.39 6.77 6.18
CA TRP A 86 3.44 6.32 7.10
C TRP A 86 2.91 6.01 8.49
N ILE A 87 2.03 6.85 9.04
CA ILE A 87 1.39 6.56 10.33
C ILE A 87 0.56 5.27 10.23
N ALA A 88 -0.23 5.09 9.18
CA ALA A 88 -1.00 3.87 8.96
C ALA A 88 -0.08 2.63 8.81
N ALA A 89 1.00 2.75 8.03
CA ALA A 89 1.99 1.69 7.87
C ALA A 89 2.64 1.30 9.21
N LEU A 90 2.94 2.27 10.07
CA LEU A 90 3.45 2.01 11.41
C LEU A 90 2.43 1.24 12.27
N VAL A 91 1.15 1.64 12.22
CA VAL A 91 0.08 0.93 12.95
C VAL A 91 -0.07 -0.51 12.45
N PHE A 92 -0.05 -0.72 11.14
CA PHE A 92 -0.08 -2.04 10.54
C PHE A 92 1.14 -2.89 10.92
N ALA A 93 2.33 -2.31 10.95
CA ALA A 93 3.54 -2.99 11.39
C ALA A 93 3.47 -3.40 12.87
N LEU A 94 3.00 -2.53 13.76
CA LEU A 94 2.80 -2.85 15.17
C LEU A 94 1.76 -3.96 15.34
N PHE A 95 0.65 -3.89 14.60
CA PHE A 95 -0.38 -4.93 14.61
C PHE A 95 0.18 -6.30 14.14
N ALA A 96 0.98 -6.31 13.07
CA ALA A 96 1.65 -7.51 12.59
C ALA A 96 2.58 -8.11 13.67
N LEU A 97 3.33 -7.27 14.39
CA LEU A 97 4.18 -7.71 15.51
C LEU A 97 3.37 -8.33 16.65
N THR A 98 2.18 -7.83 16.97
CA THR A 98 1.31 -8.48 17.98
C THR A 98 0.77 -9.84 17.53
N THR A 99 0.69 -10.07 16.23
CA THR A 99 0.21 -11.33 15.64
C THR A 99 1.32 -12.39 15.63
N LEU A 100 2.58 -11.95 15.59
CA LEU A 100 3.72 -12.81 15.85
C LEU A 100 3.60 -13.32 17.30
N LYS A 101 3.36 -14.62 17.47
CA LYS A 101 3.36 -15.24 18.80
C LYS A 101 4.72 -14.96 19.45
N LEU A 102 4.75 -13.99 20.36
CA LEU A 102 5.81 -13.84 21.36
C LEU A 102 5.65 -15.03 22.32
N ARG A 103 6.13 -16.21 21.90
CA ARG A 103 6.24 -17.38 22.76
C ARG A 103 7.53 -18.11 22.48
#